data_AF-A0A1G7BE40-F1
#
_entry.id   AF-A0A1G7BE40-F1
#
_cell.length_a   1.000
_cell.length_b   1.000
_cell.length_c   1.000
_cell.angle_alpha   90.00
_cell.angle_beta   90.00
_cell.angle_gamma   90.00
#
_symmetry.space_group_name_H-M   'P 1'
#
loop_
_entity.id
_entity.type
_entity.pdbx_description
1 polymer ?
#
loop_
_entity_poly.entity_id
_entity_poly.type
_entity_poly.pdbx_seq_one_letter_code
_entity_poly.pdbx_strand_id
1 'polypeptide(L)'
;MEYRDEVTAVLVVNAWELALKAALRQAGRRILYPKKRNEPYRTLAAEDALKQVVIHKLFPTGVDGTALAANVTALVGYRNRAVHLYAADLGEMVYPFLQTSVLNYRDFMLDRCNKDLADSITWQLLPLGAKAPTEPIQFKKTQPATSAALEVLDFIEGLRNLLDEAQAAGADMQRVAAVYDVHLNSAKAVTRADLVVSVAQEGERVMVKKTDPNQMHPYTVTKLLERVNAKRAGGLLHQ
;
A
#
# COMPACT_ATOMS: atom_id res chain seq x y z
N MET A 1 14.45 -2.10 -13.02
CA MET A 1 13.74 -1.37 -14.09
C MET A 1 13.60 0.05 -13.60
N GLU A 2 14.25 0.99 -14.29
CA GLU A 2 14.02 2.42 -14.11
C GLU A 2 12.53 2.69 -14.44
N TYR A 3 11.82 3.49 -13.65
CA TYR A 3 10.40 3.86 -13.82
C TYR A 3 9.30 2.86 -13.41
N ARG A 4 9.63 1.77 -12.70
CA ARG A 4 8.62 0.75 -12.33
C ARG A 4 7.48 1.35 -11.49
N ASP A 5 7.81 2.18 -10.51
CA ASP A 5 6.85 2.65 -9.51
C ASP A 5 5.93 3.73 -10.07
N GLU A 6 6.49 4.59 -10.93
CA GLU A 6 5.78 5.63 -11.68
C GLU A 6 4.80 5.02 -12.67
N VAL A 7 5.25 4.03 -13.45
CA VAL A 7 4.37 3.32 -14.39
C VAL A 7 3.26 2.60 -13.63
N THR A 8 3.58 1.98 -12.49
CA THR A 8 2.59 1.32 -11.64
C THR A 8 1.55 2.33 -11.13
N ALA A 9 1.99 3.48 -10.60
CA ALA A 9 1.09 4.51 -10.12
C ALA A 9 0.19 5.10 -11.22
N VAL A 10 0.73 5.33 -12.42
CA VAL A 10 -0.06 5.80 -13.57
C VAL A 10 -1.17 4.81 -13.92
N LEU A 11 -0.86 3.52 -13.98
CA LEU A 11 -1.83 2.47 -14.29
C LEU A 11 -2.89 2.33 -13.19
N VAL A 12 -2.49 2.34 -11.92
CA VAL A 12 -3.41 2.24 -10.77
C VAL A 12 -4.34 3.46 -10.72
N VAL A 13 -3.82 4.67 -10.91
CA VAL A 13 -4.64 5.89 -10.92
C VAL A 13 -5.63 5.89 -12.09
N ASN A 14 -5.20 5.43 -13.28
CA ASN A 14 -6.11 5.30 -14.42
C ASN A 14 -7.22 4.25 -14.16
N ALA A 15 -6.89 3.13 -13.53
CA ALA A 15 -7.87 2.12 -13.14
C ALA A 15 -8.92 2.69 -12.17
N TRP A 16 -8.48 3.46 -11.16
CA TRP A 16 -9.37 4.19 -10.26
C TRP A 16 -10.22 5.22 -10.99
N GLU A 17 -9.64 6.02 -11.89
CA GLU A 17 -10.38 7.02 -12.65
C GLU A 17 -11.55 6.38 -13.43
N LEU A 18 -11.31 5.24 -14.07
CA LEU A 18 -12.34 4.49 -14.79
C LEU A 18 -13.40 3.90 -13.84
N ALA A 19 -12.98 3.30 -12.72
CA ALA A 19 -13.90 2.71 -11.75
C ALA A 19 -14.82 3.77 -11.11
N LEU A 20 -14.28 4.92 -10.71
CA LEU A 20 -15.05 6.03 -10.15
C LEU A 20 -16.06 6.58 -11.16
N LYS A 21 -15.66 6.74 -12.43
CA LYS A 21 -16.57 7.13 -13.51
C LYS A 21 -17.67 6.10 -13.75
N ALA A 22 -17.35 4.81 -13.69
CA ALA A 22 -18.33 3.75 -13.85
C ALA A 22 -19.39 3.81 -12.74
N ALA A 23 -18.97 3.96 -11.47
CA ALA A 23 -19.88 4.12 -10.34
C ALA A 23 -20.78 5.36 -10.46
N LEU A 24 -20.21 6.50 -10.89
CA LEU A 24 -20.99 7.70 -11.18
C LEU A 24 -22.03 7.45 -12.28
N ARG A 25 -21.63 6.77 -13.36
CA ARG A 25 -22.52 6.48 -14.49
C ARG A 25 -23.67 5.55 -14.09
N GLN A 26 -23.40 4.52 -13.28
CA GLN A 26 -24.43 3.62 -12.73
C GLN A 26 -25.42 4.37 -11.84
N ALA A 27 -24.95 5.35 -11.08
CA ALA A 27 -25.79 6.23 -10.26
C ALA A 27 -26.48 7.36 -11.05
N GLY A 28 -26.45 7.33 -12.39
CA GLY A 28 -27.08 8.35 -13.24
C GLY A 28 -26.39 9.72 -13.21
N ARG A 29 -25.15 9.81 -12.70
CA ARG A 29 -24.39 11.06 -12.61
C ARG A 29 -23.59 11.33 -13.89
N ARG A 30 -23.30 12.62 -14.13
CA ARG A 30 -22.54 13.06 -15.31
C ARG A 30 -21.05 12.81 -15.11
N ILE A 31 -20.43 12.14 -16.09
CA ILE A 31 -18.98 11.84 -16.10
C ILE A 31 -18.17 12.75 -17.04
N LEU A 32 -18.83 13.74 -17.64
CA LEU A 32 -18.25 14.72 -18.55
C LEU A 32 -18.26 16.10 -17.90
N TYR A 33 -17.26 16.92 -18.22
CA TYR A 33 -17.31 18.35 -17.95
C TYR A 33 -18.38 19.02 -18.85
N PRO A 34 -18.88 20.21 -18.48
CA PRO A 34 -19.71 21.01 -19.38
C PRO A 34 -19.00 21.22 -20.71
N LYS A 35 -19.74 21.07 -21.82
CA LYS A 35 -19.18 21.25 -23.17
C LYS A 35 -18.78 22.71 -23.37
N LYS A 36 -17.50 22.95 -23.64
CA LYS A 36 -17.00 24.25 -24.09
C LYS A 36 -17.14 24.36 -25.60
N ARG A 37 -17.42 25.57 -26.09
CA ARG A 37 -17.56 25.85 -27.53
C ARG A 37 -16.22 25.56 -28.23
N ASN A 38 -16.27 24.89 -29.38
CA ASN A 38 -15.11 24.53 -30.21
C ASN A 38 -14.05 23.62 -29.54
N GLU A 39 -14.34 23.04 -28.36
CA GLU A 39 -13.45 22.06 -27.72
C GLU A 39 -14.07 20.67 -27.76
N PRO A 40 -13.29 19.57 -27.79
CA PRO A 40 -13.81 18.21 -27.66
C PRO A 40 -14.49 17.98 -26.30
N TYR A 41 -15.32 16.94 -26.20
CA TYR A 41 -15.86 16.55 -24.90
C TYR A 41 -14.73 16.04 -24.01
N ARG A 42 -14.72 16.46 -22.75
CA ARG A 42 -13.73 16.03 -21.74
C ARG A 42 -14.42 15.26 -20.63
N THR A 43 -13.90 14.09 -20.30
CA THR A 43 -14.32 13.34 -19.12
C THR A 43 -13.73 13.97 -17.86
N LEU A 44 -14.38 13.77 -16.72
CA LEU A 44 -13.84 14.17 -15.42
C LEU A 44 -12.43 13.58 -15.20
N ALA A 45 -11.52 14.34 -14.61
CA ALA A 45 -10.25 13.82 -14.13
C ALA A 45 -10.47 12.95 -12.87
N ALA A 46 -9.49 12.10 -12.51
CA ALA A 46 -9.54 11.25 -11.32
C ALA A 46 -9.98 11.99 -10.04
N GLU A 47 -9.38 13.15 -9.75
CA GLU A 47 -9.70 13.98 -8.58
C GLU A 47 -11.18 14.42 -8.56
N ASP A 48 -11.69 14.89 -9.70
CA ASP A 48 -13.05 15.38 -9.79
C ASP A 48 -14.06 14.23 -9.78
N ALA A 49 -13.72 13.09 -10.39
CA ALA A 49 -14.52 11.87 -10.27
C ALA A 49 -14.60 11.40 -8.81
N LEU A 50 -13.47 11.40 -8.09
CA LEU A 50 -13.42 11.03 -6.67
C LEU A 50 -14.28 11.98 -5.82
N LYS A 51 -14.15 13.30 -6.00
CA LYS A 51 -14.99 14.30 -5.32
C LYS A 51 -16.48 14.04 -5.53
N GLN A 52 -16.89 13.73 -6.76
CA GLN A 52 -18.29 13.43 -7.06
C GLN A 52 -18.76 12.13 -6.39
N VAL A 53 -17.90 11.10 -6.33
CA VAL A 53 -18.20 9.85 -5.61
C VAL A 53 -18.38 10.09 -4.11
N VAL A 54 -17.53 10.92 -3.50
CA VAL A 54 -17.66 11.33 -2.08
C VAL A 54 -18.97 12.07 -1.84
N ILE A 55 -19.25 13.12 -2.63
CA ILE A 55 -20.46 13.95 -2.51
C ILE A 55 -21.73 13.10 -2.64
N HIS A 56 -21.74 12.16 -3.57
CA HIS A 56 -22.89 11.28 -3.80
C HIS A 56 -22.89 10.01 -2.94
N LYS A 57 -21.94 9.86 -2.01
CA LYS A 57 -21.81 8.71 -1.11
C LYS A 57 -21.83 7.37 -1.87
N LEU A 58 -21.03 7.30 -2.94
CA LEU A 58 -20.96 6.15 -3.84
C LEU A 58 -19.84 5.15 -3.48
N PHE A 59 -19.45 5.09 -2.20
CA PHE A 59 -18.55 4.03 -1.72
C PHE A 59 -19.33 2.78 -1.27
N PRO A 60 -18.70 1.59 -1.26
CA PRO A 60 -19.32 0.36 -0.77
C PRO A 60 -19.79 0.49 0.69
N THR A 61 -20.90 -0.17 1.06
CA THR A 61 -21.53 -0.03 2.39
C THR A 61 -20.72 -0.63 3.55
N GLY A 62 -19.61 -1.31 3.29
CA GLY A 62 -18.71 -1.88 4.31
C GLY A 62 -17.27 -1.35 4.24
N VAL A 63 -17.02 -0.34 3.40
CA VAL A 63 -15.68 0.24 3.23
C VAL A 63 -15.71 1.66 3.75
N ASP A 64 -14.68 2.01 4.51
CA ASP A 64 -14.47 3.40 4.92
C ASP A 64 -14.14 4.25 3.68
N GLY A 65 -15.14 5.02 3.24
CA GLY A 65 -15.02 5.91 2.09
C GLY A 65 -14.05 7.06 2.32
N THR A 66 -13.86 7.51 3.56
CA THR A 66 -12.88 8.55 3.91
C THR A 66 -11.48 7.99 3.75
N ALA A 67 -11.22 6.79 4.28
CA ALA A 67 -9.93 6.13 4.16
C ALA A 67 -9.55 5.84 2.69
N LEU A 68 -10.49 5.31 1.92
CA LEU A 68 -10.31 5.02 0.50
C LEU A 68 -10.07 6.30 -0.30
N ALA A 69 -10.83 7.37 -0.04
CA ALA A 69 -10.64 8.65 -0.73
C ALA A 69 -9.25 9.25 -0.42
N ALA A 70 -8.78 9.15 0.82
CA ALA A 70 -7.44 9.57 1.20
C ALA A 70 -6.36 8.78 0.44
N ASN A 71 -6.49 7.45 0.39
CA ASN A 71 -5.58 6.57 -0.37
C ASN A 71 -5.51 6.95 -1.86
N VAL A 72 -6.66 7.10 -2.53
CA VAL A 72 -6.71 7.46 -3.96
C VAL A 72 -6.15 8.87 -4.18
N THR A 73 -6.42 9.82 -3.28
CA THR A 73 -5.88 11.19 -3.37
C THR A 73 -4.36 11.20 -3.29
N ALA A 74 -3.77 10.43 -2.37
CA ALA A 74 -2.32 10.28 -2.25
C ALA A 74 -1.70 9.73 -3.55
N LEU A 75 -2.29 8.69 -4.14
CA LEU A 75 -1.80 8.09 -5.39
C LEU A 75 -1.94 9.03 -6.60
N VAL A 76 -3.03 9.79 -6.69
CA VAL A 76 -3.17 10.82 -7.73
C VAL A 76 -2.12 11.92 -7.56
N GLY A 77 -1.89 12.36 -6.31
CA GLY A 77 -0.85 13.34 -5.98
C GLY A 77 0.54 12.88 -6.41
N TYR A 78 0.88 11.62 -6.15
CA TYR A 78 2.13 11.02 -6.60
C TYR A 78 2.20 10.96 -8.14
N ARG A 79 1.16 10.46 -8.81
CA ARG A 79 1.11 10.37 -10.28
C ARG A 79 1.32 11.73 -10.94
N ASN A 80 0.70 12.78 -10.41
CA ASN A 80 0.80 14.14 -10.97
C ASN A 80 2.22 14.71 -10.84
N ARG A 81 2.99 14.26 -9.84
CA ARG A 81 4.35 14.73 -9.57
C ARG A 81 5.44 13.74 -9.98
N ALA A 82 5.08 12.54 -10.46
CA ALA A 82 6.02 11.46 -10.78
C ALA A 82 7.20 11.90 -11.68
N VAL A 83 6.94 12.78 -12.66
CA VAL A 83 7.97 13.33 -13.57
C VAL A 83 8.94 14.29 -12.88
N HIS A 84 8.57 14.87 -11.74
CA HIS A 84 9.44 15.71 -10.91
C HIS A 84 10.09 14.93 -9.76
N LEU A 85 9.46 13.83 -9.32
CA LEU A 85 9.90 13.01 -8.19
C LEU A 85 10.86 11.88 -8.58
N TYR A 86 11.10 11.66 -9.87
CA TYR A 86 12.02 10.62 -10.37
C TYR A 86 13.44 10.72 -9.76
N ALA A 87 13.89 11.94 -9.45
CA ALA A 87 15.22 12.19 -8.90
C ALA A 87 15.35 11.80 -7.41
N ALA A 88 14.24 11.53 -6.72
CA ALA A 88 14.18 11.40 -5.26
C ALA A 88 13.90 9.98 -4.75
N ASP A 89 13.73 8.99 -5.63
CA ASP A 89 13.51 7.57 -5.29
C ASP A 89 12.42 7.34 -4.21
N LEU A 90 11.27 8.01 -4.37
CA LEU A 90 10.17 7.96 -3.40
C LEU A 90 9.30 6.70 -3.48
N GLY A 91 9.72 5.68 -4.25
CA GLY A 91 8.97 4.43 -4.42
C GLY A 91 8.62 3.76 -3.10
N GLU A 92 9.56 3.75 -2.14
CA GLU A 92 9.37 3.18 -0.81
C GLU A 92 8.23 3.86 -0.02
N MET A 93 7.99 5.17 -0.23
CA MET A 93 6.90 5.89 0.44
C MET A 93 5.53 5.62 -0.18
N VAL A 94 5.49 5.21 -1.44
CA VAL A 94 4.24 5.00 -2.20
C VAL A 94 3.75 3.56 -2.09
N TYR A 95 4.65 2.60 -1.85
CA TYR A 95 4.27 1.19 -1.73
C TYR A 95 3.17 0.90 -0.70
N PRO A 96 3.17 1.50 0.52
CA PRO A 96 2.07 1.30 1.46
C PRO A 96 0.71 1.72 0.90
N PHE A 97 0.66 2.81 0.13
CA PHE A 97 -0.57 3.27 -0.52
C PHE A 97 -0.98 2.36 -1.68
N LEU A 98 -0.02 1.89 -2.49
CA LEU A 98 -0.29 0.96 -3.59
C LEU A 98 -0.82 -0.39 -3.10
N GLN A 99 -0.23 -0.95 -2.04
CA GLN A 99 -0.66 -2.20 -1.42
C GLN A 99 -2.13 -2.13 -1.00
N THR A 100 -2.47 -1.10 -0.22
CA THR A 100 -3.82 -0.87 0.25
C THR A 100 -4.79 -0.53 -0.88
N SER A 101 -4.34 0.20 -1.91
CA SER A 101 -5.14 0.54 -3.08
C SER A 101 -5.64 -0.71 -3.82
N VAL A 102 -4.83 -1.78 -3.90
CA VAL A 102 -5.27 -3.03 -4.56
C VAL A 102 -6.45 -3.66 -3.81
N LEU A 103 -6.40 -3.69 -2.48
CA LEU A 103 -7.48 -4.23 -1.65
C LEU A 103 -8.75 -3.36 -1.75
N ASN A 104 -8.59 -2.03 -1.66
CA ASN A 104 -9.70 -1.10 -1.83
C ASN A 104 -10.32 -1.19 -3.23
N TYR A 105 -9.52 -1.35 -4.27
CA TYR A 105 -10.00 -1.48 -5.65
C TYR A 105 -10.78 -2.78 -5.85
N ARG A 106 -10.32 -3.90 -5.26
CA ARG A 106 -11.05 -5.16 -5.24
C ARG A 106 -12.44 -4.99 -4.64
N ASP A 107 -12.51 -4.47 -3.42
CA ASP A 107 -13.76 -4.34 -2.69
C ASP A 107 -14.71 -3.39 -3.43
N PHE A 108 -14.18 -2.30 -4.01
CA PHE A 108 -14.95 -1.36 -4.81
C PHE A 108 -15.52 -1.99 -6.08
N MET A 109 -14.71 -2.76 -6.82
CA MET A 109 -15.14 -3.40 -8.06
C MET A 109 -16.14 -4.53 -7.81
N LEU A 110 -15.98 -5.27 -6.72
CA LEU A 110 -16.92 -6.31 -6.32
C LEU A 110 -18.30 -5.70 -6.01
N ASP A 111 -18.35 -4.63 -5.21
CA ASP A 111 -19.60 -3.95 -4.86
C ASP A 111 -20.27 -3.25 -6.05
N ARG A 112 -19.51 -2.46 -6.82
CA ARG A 112 -20.08 -1.58 -7.86
C ARG A 112 -20.22 -2.24 -9.21
N CYS A 113 -19.31 -3.14 -9.56
CA CYS A 113 -19.31 -3.78 -10.87
C CYS A 113 -19.74 -5.24 -10.82
N ASN A 114 -19.96 -5.83 -9.64
CA ASN A 114 -20.19 -7.27 -9.44
C ASN A 114 -19.12 -8.10 -10.15
N LYS A 115 -17.86 -7.65 -10.07
CA LYS A 115 -16.68 -8.29 -10.67
C LYS A 115 -15.66 -8.55 -9.58
N ASP A 116 -15.31 -9.81 -9.39
CA ASP A 116 -14.17 -10.16 -8.56
C ASP A 116 -12.89 -10.05 -9.39
N LEU A 117 -11.88 -9.38 -8.84
CA LEU A 117 -10.54 -9.34 -9.44
C LEU A 117 -9.90 -10.73 -9.46
N ALA A 118 -10.30 -11.62 -8.54
CA ALA A 118 -9.89 -13.01 -8.50
C ALA A 118 -10.21 -13.78 -9.79
N ASP A 119 -11.31 -13.43 -10.46
CA ASP A 119 -11.73 -14.09 -11.69
C ASP A 119 -10.82 -13.74 -12.87
N SER A 120 -10.06 -12.64 -12.75
CA SER A 120 -9.23 -12.09 -13.83
C SER A 120 -7.72 -12.23 -13.55
N ILE A 121 -7.31 -12.60 -12.34
CA ILE A 121 -5.90 -12.65 -11.92
C ILE A 121 -5.64 -13.92 -11.08
N THR A 122 -4.61 -14.69 -11.44
CA THR A 122 -4.07 -15.75 -10.58
C THR A 122 -3.39 -15.12 -9.37
N TRP A 123 -3.90 -15.37 -8.15
CA TRP A 123 -3.41 -14.82 -6.87
C TRP A 123 -1.96 -15.18 -6.47
N GLN A 124 -1.17 -15.73 -7.39
CA GLN A 124 0.22 -16.16 -7.16
C GLN A 124 1.28 -15.09 -7.49
N LEU A 125 0.88 -13.86 -7.81
CA LEU A 125 1.78 -12.74 -8.14
C LEU A 125 1.30 -11.53 -7.35
N LEU A 126 2.00 -10.87 -6.43
CA LEU A 126 3.43 -10.76 -6.07
C LEU A 126 3.48 -10.25 -4.61
N PRO A 127 4.48 -10.61 -3.80
CA PRO A 127 4.88 -9.73 -2.70
C PRO A 127 5.37 -8.41 -3.30
N LEU A 128 4.70 -7.31 -2.96
CA LEU A 128 5.14 -5.95 -3.27
C LEU A 128 6.46 -5.69 -2.51
N GLY A 129 7.58 -6.04 -3.16
CA GLY A 129 8.94 -5.76 -2.71
C GLY A 129 9.39 -6.60 -1.52
N ALA A 130 10.42 -7.42 -1.71
CA ALA A 130 11.16 -8.09 -0.63
C ALA A 130 12.14 -7.15 0.11
N LYS A 131 11.88 -5.83 0.08
CA LYS A 131 12.55 -4.87 0.94
C LYS A 131 11.57 -4.53 2.05
N ALA A 132 11.95 -4.84 3.30
CA ALA A 132 11.26 -4.27 4.44
C ALA A 132 11.21 -2.74 4.27
N PRO A 133 10.06 -2.08 4.52
CA PRO A 133 10.02 -0.63 4.57
C PRO A 133 11.14 -0.14 5.47
N THR A 134 11.99 0.73 4.96
CA THR A 134 13.02 1.36 5.77
C THR A 134 12.30 2.30 6.74
N GLU A 135 12.07 1.80 7.96
CA GLU A 135 11.33 2.45 9.06
C GLU A 135 9.80 2.61 8.84
N PRO A 136 8.97 2.31 9.87
CA PRO A 136 7.53 2.54 9.81
C PRO A 136 7.23 4.04 9.83
N ILE A 137 7.09 4.67 8.66
CA ILE A 137 6.56 6.04 8.48
C ILE A 137 7.19 7.07 9.45
N GLN A 138 8.40 6.82 9.96
CA GLN A 138 9.22 7.85 10.58
C GLN A 138 10.02 8.47 9.44
N PHE A 139 9.29 9.26 8.65
CA PHE A 139 9.80 10.08 7.56
C PHE A 139 11.09 10.79 8.00
N LYS A 140 12.25 10.23 7.65
CA LYS A 140 13.56 10.86 7.88
C LYS A 140 13.49 12.28 7.34
N LYS A 141 13.97 13.26 8.11
CA LYS A 141 14.26 14.62 7.64
C LYS A 141 15.37 14.54 6.59
N THR A 142 15.05 14.17 5.37
CA THR A 142 15.99 14.22 4.27
C THR A 142 16.15 15.69 3.91
N GLN A 143 17.31 16.29 4.24
CA GLN A 143 17.69 17.61 3.72
C GLN A 143 17.97 17.44 2.23
N PRO A 144 17.14 17.99 1.33
CA PRO A 144 17.36 17.72 -0.06
C PRO A 144 18.13 18.90 -0.68
N ALA A 145 19.15 18.58 -1.45
CA ALA A 145 19.87 19.56 -2.26
C ALA A 145 19.10 19.80 -3.57
N THR A 146 19.11 21.04 -4.09
CA THR A 146 18.47 21.52 -5.34
C THR A 146 16.94 21.60 -5.37
N SER A 147 16.33 22.32 -6.32
CA SER A 147 14.87 22.59 -6.43
C SER A 147 13.97 21.34 -6.43
N ALA A 148 14.48 20.17 -6.82
CA ALA A 148 13.80 18.88 -6.61
C ALA A 148 13.49 18.61 -5.12
N ALA A 149 14.27 19.19 -4.22
CA ALA A 149 14.06 19.19 -2.77
C ALA A 149 12.71 19.76 -2.34
N LEU A 150 12.32 20.91 -2.92
CA LEU A 150 11.15 21.62 -2.46
C LEU A 150 9.87 20.90 -2.85
N GLU A 151 9.79 20.41 -4.09
CA GLU A 151 8.65 19.59 -4.57
C GLU A 151 8.54 18.26 -3.81
N VAL A 152 9.67 17.63 -3.46
CA VAL A 152 9.70 16.42 -2.65
C VAL A 152 9.22 16.70 -1.23
N LEU A 153 9.68 17.77 -0.60
CA LEU A 153 9.26 18.17 0.74
C LEU A 153 7.78 18.54 0.78
N ASP A 154 7.29 19.33 -0.18
CA ASP A 154 5.88 19.69 -0.33
C ASP A 154 5.00 18.44 -0.49
N PHE A 155 5.44 17.48 -1.30
CA PHE A 155 4.73 16.21 -1.46
C PHE A 155 4.70 15.40 -0.15
N ILE A 156 5.82 15.29 0.57
CA ILE A 156 5.89 14.58 1.86
C ILE A 156 5.01 15.26 2.91
N GLU A 157 5.03 16.59 2.98
CA GLU A 157 4.17 17.36 3.89
C GLU A 157 2.69 17.18 3.52
N GLY A 158 2.35 17.20 2.23
CA GLY A 158 1.02 16.90 1.74
C GLY A 158 0.52 15.51 2.14
N LEU A 159 1.37 14.48 2.06
CA LEU A 159 1.03 13.13 2.53
C LEU A 159 0.78 13.09 4.04
N ARG A 160 1.61 13.79 4.84
CA ARG A 160 1.41 13.85 6.30
C ARG A 160 0.10 14.52 6.66
N ASN A 161 -0.19 15.69 6.08
CA ASN A 161 -1.43 16.40 6.32
C ASN A 161 -2.65 15.53 5.96
N LEU A 162 -2.58 14.81 4.84
CA LEU A 162 -3.64 13.89 4.41
C LEU A 162 -3.84 12.73 5.40
N LEU A 163 -2.75 12.16 5.95
CA LEU A 163 -2.83 11.12 6.98
C LEU A 163 -3.41 11.66 8.29
N ASP A 164 -2.97 12.83 8.73
CA ASP A 164 -3.44 13.49 9.95
C ASP A 164 -4.94 13.84 9.84
N GLU A 165 -5.37 14.37 8.70
CA GLU A 165 -6.78 14.67 8.41
C GLU A 165 -7.63 13.39 8.39
N ALA A 166 -7.15 12.32 7.77
CA ALA A 166 -7.85 11.03 7.75
C ALA A 166 -7.97 10.45 9.16
N GLN A 167 -6.89 10.47 9.94
CA GLN A 167 -6.89 10.01 11.32
C GLN A 167 -7.82 10.84 12.21
N ALA A 168 -7.81 12.17 12.07
CA ALA A 168 -8.70 13.08 12.80
C ALA A 168 -10.17 12.87 12.43
N ALA A 169 -10.46 12.49 11.19
CA ALA A 169 -11.79 12.09 10.73
C ALA A 169 -12.22 10.69 11.22
N GLY A 170 -11.36 9.99 11.97
CA GLY A 170 -11.63 8.64 12.49
C GLY A 170 -11.56 7.55 11.41
N ALA A 171 -10.80 7.78 10.34
CA ALA A 171 -10.70 6.85 9.22
C ALA A 171 -9.93 5.57 9.60
N ASP A 172 -10.27 4.45 8.97
CA ASP A 172 -9.53 3.20 9.03
C ASP A 172 -8.17 3.36 8.32
N MET A 173 -7.13 3.64 9.11
CA MET A 173 -5.78 3.91 8.58
C MET A 173 -5.18 2.73 7.83
N GLN A 174 -5.60 1.49 8.10
CA GLN A 174 -5.16 0.31 7.32
C GLN A 174 -5.64 0.36 5.87
N ARG A 175 -6.77 1.05 5.63
CA ARG A 175 -7.34 1.34 4.30
C ARG A 175 -6.83 2.64 3.69
N VAL A 176 -6.05 3.44 4.41
CA VAL A 176 -5.33 4.60 3.86
C VAL A 176 -3.97 4.18 3.33
N ALA A 177 -3.18 3.47 4.14
CA ALA A 177 -1.87 2.95 3.78
C ALA A 177 -1.53 1.72 4.63
N ALA A 178 -0.75 0.79 4.10
CA ALA A 178 -0.30 -0.36 4.85
C ALA A 178 0.62 0.09 6.02
N VAL A 179 0.10 0.00 7.25
CA VAL A 179 0.85 0.30 8.46
C VAL A 179 1.65 -0.93 8.86
N TYR A 180 2.98 -0.81 8.88
CA TYR A 180 3.86 -1.83 9.45
C TYR A 180 4.19 -1.43 10.89
N ASP A 181 3.84 -2.26 11.86
CA ASP A 181 4.31 -2.08 13.24
C ASP A 181 5.65 -2.82 13.39
N VAL A 182 6.73 -2.05 13.50
CA VAL A 182 8.08 -2.61 13.65
C VAL A 182 8.47 -2.54 15.11
N HIS A 183 8.32 -3.65 15.82
CA HIS A 183 8.82 -3.78 17.19
C HIS A 183 10.34 -4.04 17.19
N LEU A 184 11.13 -2.98 17.36
CA LEU A 184 12.57 -3.08 17.58
C LEU A 184 12.87 -3.47 19.04
N ASN A 185 12.91 -4.77 19.31
CA ASN A 185 13.31 -5.28 20.63
C ASN A 185 14.83 -5.48 20.69
N SER A 186 15.52 -4.75 21.58
CA SER A 186 16.93 -5.00 21.91
C SER A 186 17.05 -6.28 22.74
N ALA A 187 17.12 -7.43 22.07
CA ALA A 187 17.36 -8.70 22.74
C ALA A 187 18.88 -8.93 22.88
N LYS A 188 19.38 -9.00 24.11
CA LYS A 188 20.77 -9.45 24.40
C LYS A 188 21.07 -10.88 23.92
N ALA A 189 20.04 -11.63 23.51
CA ALA A 189 20.15 -12.95 22.91
C ALA A 189 19.73 -12.88 21.43
N VAL A 190 20.72 -12.96 20.53
CA VAL A 190 20.61 -12.93 19.05
C VAL A 190 19.82 -14.13 18.47
N THR A 191 19.28 -15.00 19.32
CA THR A 191 18.68 -16.28 18.94
C THR A 191 17.25 -16.20 18.42
N ARG A 192 16.54 -15.07 18.57
CA ARG A 192 15.12 -14.93 18.17
C ARG A 192 14.83 -13.71 17.28
N ALA A 193 15.85 -13.07 16.72
CA ALA A 193 15.66 -11.89 15.87
C ALA A 193 15.50 -12.30 14.39
N ASP A 194 14.43 -11.84 13.75
CA ASP A 194 14.20 -12.00 12.30
C ASP A 194 15.12 -11.10 11.47
N LEU A 195 15.57 -9.98 12.06
CA LEU A 195 16.54 -9.06 11.47
C LEU A 195 17.59 -8.70 12.52
N VAL A 196 18.88 -8.81 12.18
CA VAL A 196 19.98 -8.37 13.04
C VAL A 196 20.66 -7.18 12.37
N VAL A 197 20.53 -6.01 12.98
CA VAL A 197 21.20 -4.78 12.54
C VAL A 197 22.38 -4.54 13.48
N SER A 198 23.58 -4.41 12.92
CA SER A 198 24.79 -4.07 13.67
C SER A 198 25.34 -2.75 13.18
N VAL A 199 25.62 -1.83 14.09
CA VAL A 199 26.29 -0.56 13.77
C VAL A 199 27.81 -0.79 13.82
N ALA A 200 28.49 -0.62 12.69
CA ALA A 200 29.95 -0.62 12.61
C ALA A 200 30.46 0.81 12.33
N GLN A 201 31.72 1.09 12.68
CA GLN A 201 32.33 2.43 12.54
C GLN A 201 32.42 2.94 11.08
N GLU A 202 32.17 2.10 10.08
CA GLU A 202 32.21 2.44 8.64
C GLU A 202 30.82 2.50 7.97
N GLY A 203 29.75 2.62 8.77
CA GLY A 203 28.37 2.80 8.27
C GLY A 203 27.39 1.71 8.71
N GLU A 204 26.10 1.97 8.48
CA GLU A 204 25.00 1.06 8.81
C GLU A 204 25.03 -0.17 7.88
N ARG A 205 25.18 -1.38 8.44
CA ARG A 205 25.06 -2.65 7.71
C ARG A 205 23.87 -3.44 8.24
N VAL A 206 22.87 -3.66 7.39
CA VAL A 206 21.74 -4.57 7.67
C VAL A 206 22.10 -5.96 7.16
N MET A 207 22.27 -6.93 8.06
CA MET A 207 22.50 -8.33 7.68
C MET A 207 21.18 -9.11 7.82
N VAL A 208 20.59 -9.45 6.67
CA VAL A 208 19.44 -10.38 6.64
C VAL A 208 19.97 -11.79 6.87
N LYS A 209 19.68 -12.38 8.03
CA LYS A 209 20.06 -13.76 8.33
C LYS A 209 19.12 -14.71 7.56
N LYS A 210 19.58 -15.25 6.43
CA LYS A 210 18.92 -16.41 5.80
C LYS A 210 18.98 -17.58 6.77
N THR A 211 17.87 -17.84 7.43
CA THR A 211 17.76 -18.98 8.33
C THR A 211 17.32 -20.20 7.51
N ASP A 212 18.15 -21.24 7.50
CA ASP A 212 17.85 -22.49 6.79
C ASP A 212 16.65 -23.19 7.49
N PRO A 213 15.52 -23.39 6.79
CA PRO A 213 14.33 -24.04 7.36
C PRO A 213 14.63 -25.42 7.93
N ASN A 214 15.63 -26.12 7.38
CA ASN A 214 16.04 -27.44 7.84
C ASN A 214 16.73 -27.43 9.21
N GLN A 215 17.24 -26.27 9.65
CA GLN A 215 17.88 -26.12 10.97
C GLN A 215 16.89 -25.70 12.06
N MET A 216 15.94 -24.80 11.76
CA MET A 216 14.93 -24.33 12.73
C MET A 216 13.76 -25.31 12.91
N HIS A 217 13.38 -26.01 11.84
CA HIS A 217 12.29 -26.98 11.85
C HIS A 217 12.76 -28.33 11.29
N PRO A 218 13.67 -29.02 11.99
CA PRO A 218 14.34 -30.23 11.48
C PRO A 218 13.42 -31.46 11.41
N TYR A 219 12.18 -31.37 11.91
CA TYR A 219 11.26 -32.49 11.98
C TYR A 219 10.09 -32.27 11.03
N THR A 220 9.87 -33.25 10.15
CA THR A 220 8.62 -33.40 9.42
C THR A 220 7.45 -33.65 10.38
N VAL A 221 6.24 -33.29 9.95
CA VAL A 221 5.02 -33.34 10.78
C VAL A 221 4.86 -34.71 11.47
N THR A 222 5.16 -35.81 10.76
CA THR A 222 5.11 -37.18 11.30
C THR A 222 6.10 -37.38 12.46
N LYS A 223 7.37 -36.98 12.29
CA LYS A 223 8.41 -37.08 13.33
C LYS A 223 8.13 -36.17 14.52
N LEU A 224 7.49 -35.02 14.28
CA LEU A 224 7.12 -34.08 15.32
C LEU A 224 5.96 -34.61 16.16
N LEU A 225 4.95 -35.24 15.53
CA LEU A 225 3.85 -35.94 16.21
C LEU A 225 4.36 -37.11 17.05
N GLU A 226 5.25 -37.95 16.52
CA GLU A 226 5.86 -39.05 17.28
C GLU A 226 6.58 -38.56 18.54
N ARG A 227 7.36 -37.48 18.43
CA ARG A 227 8.13 -36.93 19.56
C ARG A 227 7.25 -36.22 20.60
N VAL A 228 6.18 -35.56 20.16
CA VAL A 228 5.20 -34.92 21.05
C VAL A 228 4.36 -35.97 21.77
N ASN A 229 3.94 -37.03 21.07
CA ASN A 229 3.23 -38.16 21.65
C ASN A 229 4.09 -38.94 22.64
N ALA A 230 5.39 -39.12 22.37
CA ALA A 230 6.32 -39.74 23.31
C ALA A 230 6.56 -38.91 24.59
N LYS A 231 6.31 -37.60 24.56
CA LYS A 231 6.46 -36.70 25.73
C LYS A 231 5.14 -36.42 26.46
N ARG A 232 4.00 -36.83 25.92
CA ARG A 232 2.69 -36.67 26.56
C ARG A 232 2.34 -37.93 27.35
N ALA A 233 1.84 -37.73 28.57
CA ALA A 233 1.23 -38.80 29.38
C ALA A 233 -0.29 -38.95 29.13
N GLY A 234 -0.79 -38.42 28.01
CA GLY A 234 -2.21 -38.41 27.64
C GLY A 234 -2.43 -38.88 26.20
N GLY A 235 -3.67 -38.83 25.72
CA GLY A 235 -4.09 -39.37 24.42
C GLY A 235 -3.25 -38.92 23.22
N LEU A 236 -3.00 -39.86 22.31
CA LEU A 236 -2.18 -39.67 21.11
C LEU A 236 -2.81 -38.65 20.15
N LEU A 237 -1.99 -37.73 19.65
CA LEU A 237 -2.35 -36.85 18.55
C LEU A 237 -2.20 -37.59 17.22
N HIS A 238 -3.24 -37.52 16.40
CA HIS A 238 -3.24 -38.03 15.03
C HIS A 238 -3.25 -36.86 14.05
N GLN A 239 -2.75 -37.13 12.84
CA GLN A 239 -2.63 -36.17 11.75
C GLN A 239 -3.98 -35.94 11.07
#